data_AF-A0A661RBI0-F1
#
_entry.id   AF-A0A661RBI0-F1
#
_cell.length_a   1.000
_cell.length_b   1.000
_cell.length_c   1.000
_cell.angle_alpha   90.00
_cell.angle_beta   90.00
_cell.angle_gamma   90.00
#
_symmetry.space_group_name_H-M   'P 1'
#
loop_
_entity.id
_entity.type
_entity.pdbx_description
1 polymer ?
#
loop_
_entity_poly.entity_id
_entity_poly.type
_entity_poly.pdbx_seq_one_letter_code
_entity_poly.pdbx_strand_id
1 'polypeptide(L)'
;MPKDVGNQVVPAHRKVNPSINLEEVQIMSEYQMKDRIVEELKKAKEAGQITAEKVSEIVKGAVAAAVAETKGGVQELRPIVKDAVTAAVEGLKDTGEDVRENVEGAVEGAITGARSRGDQAVEATREELKKLEKRLEDERTRLAQSLREGLNEAQEALQKEKEE
;
A
#
# COMPACT_ATOMS: atom_id res chain seq x y z
N MET A 1 -35.45 -47.51 27.70
CA MET A 1 -36.51 -46.51 27.39
C MET A 1 -36.34 -45.32 28.35
N PRO A 2 -36.62 -44.09 27.88
CA PRO A 2 -35.81 -42.87 28.09
C PRO A 2 -36.39 -41.96 29.21
N LYS A 3 -35.75 -40.87 29.68
CA LYS A 3 -35.68 -39.56 29.00
C LYS A 3 -34.41 -38.77 29.34
N ASP A 4 -33.70 -38.49 28.26
CA ASP A 4 -32.87 -37.33 27.98
C ASP A 4 -33.61 -36.01 28.30
N VAL A 5 -32.98 -35.10 29.03
CA VAL A 5 -33.26 -33.66 28.90
C VAL A 5 -31.93 -32.94 29.01
N GLY A 6 -31.33 -32.66 27.86
CA GLY A 6 -30.14 -31.86 27.73
C GLY A 6 -30.36 -30.45 28.26
N ASN A 7 -29.45 -30.00 29.13
CA ASN A 7 -29.31 -28.59 29.46
C ASN A 7 -28.09 -28.06 28.71
N GLN A 8 -28.33 -27.66 27.46
CA GLN A 8 -27.35 -27.03 26.58
C GLN A 8 -27.54 -25.51 26.63
N VAL A 9 -26.39 -24.81 26.84
CA VAL A 9 -26.04 -23.40 26.52
C VAL A 9 -26.90 -22.29 27.18
N VAL A 10 -26.33 -21.20 27.69
CA VAL A 10 -25.48 -20.25 26.94
C VAL A 10 -24.53 -19.50 27.90
N PRO A 11 -23.20 -19.46 27.69
CA PRO A 11 -22.37 -18.42 28.30
C PRO A 11 -22.66 -17.10 27.58
N ALA A 12 -22.91 -16.05 28.37
CA ALA A 12 -23.21 -14.71 27.91
C ALA A 12 -22.28 -14.29 26.76
N HIS A 13 -22.86 -13.79 25.67
CA HIS A 13 -22.13 -13.04 24.66
C HIS A 13 -21.41 -11.88 25.36
N ARG A 14 -20.12 -12.08 25.67
CA ARG A 14 -19.20 -10.99 25.96
C ARG A 14 -19.19 -10.16 24.68
N LYS A 15 -19.91 -9.04 24.70
CA LYS A 15 -19.80 -8.01 23.66
C LYS A 15 -18.32 -7.66 23.57
N VAL A 16 -17.68 -8.13 22.50
CA VAL A 16 -16.33 -7.72 22.14
C VAL A 16 -16.46 -6.23 21.81
N ASN A 17 -15.84 -5.41 22.65
CA ASN A 17 -15.88 -3.96 22.55
C ASN A 17 -15.16 -3.56 21.25
N PRO A 18 -15.79 -2.86 20.28
CA PRO A 18 -15.17 -2.56 18.98
C PRO A 18 -14.36 -1.27 19.09
N SER A 19 -13.47 -1.21 20.08
CA SER A 19 -12.44 -0.18 20.18
C SER A 19 -11.10 -0.86 19.98
N ILE A 20 -10.87 -1.34 18.75
CA ILE A 20 -9.52 -1.74 18.36
C ILE A 20 -8.68 -0.46 18.46
N ASN A 21 -7.78 -0.43 19.43
CA ASN A 21 -6.93 0.72 19.66
C ASN A 21 -6.03 0.89 18.42
N LEU A 22 -5.82 2.12 17.94
CA LEU A 22 -5.00 2.37 16.74
C LEU A 22 -3.55 1.85 16.94
N GLU A 23 -3.09 1.85 18.19
CA GLU A 23 -1.82 1.25 18.60
C GLU A 23 -1.82 -0.29 18.44
N GLU A 24 -2.92 -0.98 18.72
CA GLU A 24 -3.02 -2.44 18.53
C GLU A 24 -2.97 -2.82 17.04
N VAL A 25 -3.59 -2.03 16.15
CA VAL A 25 -3.51 -2.28 14.69
C VAL A 25 -2.08 -2.11 14.17
N GLN A 26 -1.38 -1.07 14.65
CA GLN A 26 0.00 -0.78 14.26
C GLN A 26 0.97 -1.86 14.78
N ILE A 27 0.77 -2.33 16.01
CA ILE A 27 1.52 -3.43 16.61
C ILE A 27 1.28 -4.73 15.83
N MET A 28 0.04 -5.04 15.46
CA MET A 28 -0.28 -6.25 14.69
C MET A 28 0.43 -6.29 13.32
N SER A 29 0.53 -5.16 12.62
CA SER A 29 1.21 -5.06 11.32
C SER A 29 2.72 -5.32 11.40
N GLU A 30 3.38 -4.81 12.45
CA GLU A 30 4.82 -4.97 12.64
C GLU A 30 5.22 -6.42 13.02
N TYR A 31 4.42 -7.08 13.86
CA TYR A 31 4.60 -8.51 14.16
C TYR A 31 4.36 -9.37 12.92
N GLN A 32 3.32 -9.09 12.13
CA GLN A 32 3.02 -9.81 10.89
C GLN A 32 4.13 -9.69 9.85
N MET A 33 4.77 -8.52 9.75
CA MET A 33 5.92 -8.33 8.86
C MET A 33 7.09 -9.22 9.26
N LYS A 34 7.49 -9.20 10.54
CA LYS A 34 8.63 -9.98 11.04
C LYS A 34 8.39 -11.48 10.87
N ASP A 35 7.22 -11.95 11.28
CA ASP A 35 6.85 -13.37 11.20
C ASP A 35 6.87 -13.83 9.74
N ARG A 36 6.31 -13.04 8.82
CA ARG A 36 6.33 -13.34 7.39
C ARG A 36 7.75 -13.41 6.84
N ILE A 37 8.64 -12.49 7.21
CA ILE A 37 10.04 -12.52 6.77
C ILE A 37 10.70 -13.81 7.23
N VAL A 38 10.58 -14.14 8.52
CA VAL A 38 11.21 -15.34 9.11
C VAL A 38 10.67 -16.61 8.45
N GLU A 39 9.36 -16.74 8.29
CA GLU A 39 8.72 -17.91 7.70
C GLU A 39 9.10 -18.11 6.23
N GLU A 40 9.04 -17.05 5.42
CA GLU A 40 9.34 -17.14 3.99
C GLU A 40 10.82 -17.44 3.73
N LEU A 41 11.72 -16.86 4.53
CA LEU A 41 13.15 -17.19 4.48
C LEU A 41 13.40 -18.64 4.88
N LYS A 42 12.71 -19.15 5.91
CA LYS A 42 12.81 -20.55 6.31
C LYS A 42 12.33 -21.49 5.19
N LYS A 43 11.21 -21.18 4.53
CA LYS A 43 10.72 -21.96 3.38
C LYS A 43 11.70 -21.94 2.21
N ALA A 44 12.24 -20.76 1.87
CA ALA A 44 13.23 -20.63 0.81
C ALA A 44 14.51 -21.43 1.13
N LYS A 45 14.92 -21.46 2.40
CA LYS A 45 16.03 -22.28 2.89
C LYS A 45 15.74 -23.77 2.75
N GLU A 46 14.58 -24.24 3.21
CA GLU A 46 14.16 -25.65 3.09
C GLU A 46 14.10 -26.10 1.62
N ALA A 47 13.81 -25.17 0.70
CA ALA A 47 13.82 -25.41 -0.74
C ALA A 47 15.21 -25.29 -1.40
N GLY A 48 16.25 -24.87 -0.67
CA GLY A 48 17.60 -24.63 -1.23
C GLY A 48 17.66 -23.43 -2.19
N GLN A 49 16.82 -22.43 -1.97
CA GLN A 49 16.63 -21.26 -2.85
C GLN A 49 17.12 -19.95 -2.22
N ILE A 50 17.93 -20.02 -1.15
CA ILE A 50 18.45 -18.81 -0.51
C ILE A 50 19.56 -18.22 -1.37
N THR A 51 19.29 -17.02 -1.87
CA THR A 51 20.24 -16.12 -2.54
C THR A 51 19.99 -14.71 -2.05
N ALA A 52 20.95 -13.81 -2.19
CA ALA A 52 20.78 -12.41 -1.81
C ALA A 52 19.58 -11.74 -2.51
N GLU A 53 19.37 -12.06 -3.79
CA GLU A 53 18.19 -11.60 -4.55
C GLU A 53 16.89 -12.13 -3.94
N LYS A 54 16.85 -13.43 -3.58
CA LYS A 54 15.64 -14.00 -2.97
C LYS A 54 15.33 -13.40 -1.60
N VAL A 55 16.36 -13.15 -0.80
CA VAL A 55 16.23 -12.47 0.48
C VAL A 55 15.70 -11.05 0.27
N SER A 56 16.26 -10.31 -0.69
CA SER A 56 15.81 -8.95 -1.04
C SER A 56 14.34 -8.92 -1.43
N GLU A 57 13.88 -9.85 -2.26
CA GLU A 57 12.47 -9.95 -2.66
C GLU A 57 11.52 -10.18 -1.48
N ILE A 58 11.85 -11.14 -0.62
CA ILE A 58 11.02 -11.51 0.54
C ILE A 58 10.89 -10.32 1.49
N VAL A 59 12.03 -9.70 1.84
CA VAL A 59 12.06 -8.56 2.75
C VAL A 59 11.35 -7.35 2.13
N LYS A 60 11.59 -7.06 0.85
CA LYS A 60 10.90 -6.01 0.10
C LYS A 60 9.39 -6.15 0.16
N GLY A 61 8.88 -7.36 -0.12
CA GLY A 61 7.44 -7.62 -0.14
C GLY A 61 6.79 -7.43 1.23
N ALA A 62 7.44 -7.93 2.29
CA ALA A 62 6.95 -7.78 3.66
C ALA A 62 6.96 -6.31 4.11
N VAL A 63 8.06 -5.58 3.87
CA VAL A 63 8.15 -4.17 4.22
C VAL A 63 7.16 -3.33 3.42
N ALA A 64 7.01 -3.57 2.12
CA ALA A 64 6.04 -2.85 1.28
C ALA A 64 4.61 -2.99 1.81
N ALA A 65 4.23 -4.20 2.28
CA ALA A 65 2.93 -4.42 2.91
C ALA A 65 2.80 -3.64 4.23
N ALA A 66 3.81 -3.71 5.11
CA ALA A 66 3.79 -3.00 6.39
C ALA A 66 3.69 -1.47 6.21
N VAL A 67 4.47 -0.90 5.28
CA VAL A 67 4.47 0.56 5.07
C VAL A 67 3.18 1.07 4.42
N ALA A 68 2.47 0.24 3.66
CA ALA A 68 1.17 0.59 3.09
C ALA A 68 0.11 0.83 4.18
N GLU A 69 0.24 0.16 5.32
CA GLU A 69 -0.69 0.29 6.45
C GLU A 69 -0.29 1.41 7.42
N THR A 70 0.98 1.83 7.40
CA THR A 70 1.49 2.86 8.31
C THR A 70 1.03 4.28 7.99
N LYS A 71 0.46 4.96 8.99
CA LYS A 71 0.10 6.39 8.91
C LYS A 71 1.23 7.22 9.52
N GLY A 72 2.27 7.51 8.72
CA GLY A 72 3.48 8.18 9.22
C GLY A 72 4.33 8.85 8.13
N GLY A 73 5.28 9.68 8.55
CA GLY A 73 6.31 10.27 7.68
C GLY A 73 7.53 9.36 7.53
N VAL A 74 8.58 9.83 6.85
CA VAL A 74 9.83 9.07 6.62
C VAL A 74 10.50 8.64 7.94
N GLN A 75 10.33 9.38 9.03
CA GLN A 75 10.86 8.99 10.34
C GLN A 75 10.28 7.65 10.83
N GLU A 76 9.00 7.38 10.56
CA GLU A 76 8.32 6.14 10.96
C GLU A 76 8.74 4.92 10.15
N LEU A 77 9.44 5.13 9.02
CA LEU A 77 9.97 4.02 8.21
C LEU A 77 11.26 3.43 8.79
N ARG A 78 12.01 4.21 9.57
CA ARG A 78 13.27 3.76 10.18
C ARG A 78 13.10 2.52 11.08
N PRO A 79 12.16 2.49 12.05
CA PRO A 79 11.95 1.28 12.85
C PRO A 79 11.55 0.08 11.99
N ILE A 80 10.67 0.26 11.01
CA ILE A 80 10.22 -0.81 10.11
C ILE A 80 11.40 -1.44 9.35
N VAL A 81 12.26 -0.63 8.74
CA VAL A 81 13.45 -1.12 8.01
C VAL A 81 14.37 -1.88 8.95
N LYS A 82 14.66 -1.32 10.14
CA LYS A 82 15.52 -1.97 11.14
C LYS A 82 14.96 -3.32 11.57
N ASP A 83 13.66 -3.36 11.82
CA ASP A 83 12.95 -4.53 12.33
C ASP A 83 12.85 -5.63 11.27
N ALA A 84 12.65 -5.25 10.00
CA ALA A 84 12.69 -6.17 8.88
C ALA A 84 14.07 -6.79 8.67
N VAL A 85 15.14 -5.99 8.73
CA VAL A 85 16.52 -6.50 8.62
C VAL A 85 16.84 -7.43 9.80
N THR A 86 16.40 -7.08 11.01
CA THR A 86 16.59 -7.92 12.19
C THR A 86 15.89 -9.27 12.04
N ALA A 87 14.62 -9.27 11.61
CA ALA A 87 13.87 -10.49 11.33
C ALA A 87 14.50 -11.32 10.20
N ALA A 88 15.05 -10.67 9.16
CA ALA A 88 15.74 -11.37 8.10
C ALA A 88 17.00 -12.07 8.59
N VAL A 89 17.82 -11.38 9.40
CA VAL A 89 19.00 -11.98 10.04
C VAL A 89 18.60 -13.17 10.92
N GLU A 90 17.49 -13.07 11.66
CA GLU A 90 16.97 -14.17 12.47
C GLU A 90 16.52 -15.37 11.62
N GLY A 91 15.77 -15.13 10.53
CA GLY A 91 15.33 -16.18 9.60
C GLY A 91 16.49 -16.83 8.84
N LEU A 92 17.60 -16.12 8.67
CA LEU A 92 18.82 -16.61 8.05
C LEU A 92 19.79 -17.27 9.05
N LYS A 93 19.51 -17.28 10.35
CA LYS A 93 20.34 -18.02 11.30
C LYS A 93 20.46 -19.49 10.88
N ASP A 94 21.64 -20.05 11.10
CA ASP A 94 21.97 -21.44 10.78
C ASP A 94 21.98 -21.78 9.28
N THR A 95 22.05 -20.80 8.37
CA THR A 95 22.14 -21.05 6.91
C THR A 95 23.53 -21.50 6.46
N GLY A 96 24.62 -21.17 7.17
CA GLY A 96 25.99 -21.58 6.84
C GLY A 96 26.55 -21.04 5.51
N GLU A 97 25.69 -20.51 4.64
CA GLU A 97 25.95 -19.82 3.38
C GLU A 97 26.46 -18.39 3.61
N ASP A 98 26.77 -17.68 2.52
CA ASP A 98 27.42 -16.36 2.52
C ASP A 98 26.56 -15.28 3.21
N VAL A 99 26.63 -15.28 4.55
CA VAL A 99 25.79 -14.47 5.45
C VAL A 99 25.85 -13.00 5.07
N ARG A 100 27.01 -12.54 4.58
CA ARG A 100 27.19 -11.16 4.16
C ARG A 100 26.28 -10.77 3.00
N GLU A 101 26.27 -11.56 1.92
CA GLU A 101 25.51 -11.25 0.71
C GLU A 101 24.00 -11.27 1.01
N ASN A 102 23.56 -12.26 1.81
CA ASN A 102 22.17 -12.36 2.24
C ASN A 102 21.74 -11.17 3.13
N VAL A 103 22.62 -10.67 3.99
CA VAL A 103 22.36 -9.46 4.78
C VAL A 103 22.31 -8.21 3.90
N GLU A 104 23.20 -8.09 2.91
CA GLU A 104 23.15 -7.00 1.92
C GLU A 104 21.82 -7.02 1.15
N GLY A 105 21.36 -8.20 0.72
CA GLY A 105 20.05 -8.40 0.13
C GLY A 105 18.90 -8.01 1.05
N ALA A 106 18.95 -8.37 2.33
CA ALA A 106 17.93 -7.96 3.31
C ALA A 106 17.85 -6.44 3.48
N VAL A 107 18.99 -5.76 3.54
CA VAL A 107 19.05 -4.29 3.63
C VAL A 107 18.49 -3.63 2.38
N GLU A 108 18.88 -4.11 1.20
CA GLU A 108 18.35 -3.61 -0.08
C GLU A 108 16.83 -3.80 -0.18
N GLY A 109 16.36 -5.00 0.17
CA GLY A 109 14.95 -5.34 0.19
C GLY A 109 14.15 -4.42 1.11
N ALA A 110 14.64 -4.20 2.34
CA ALA A 110 13.97 -3.35 3.31
C ALA A 110 13.89 -1.89 2.85
N ILE A 111 14.99 -1.33 2.32
CA ILE A 111 15.01 0.05 1.81
C ILE A 111 14.08 0.20 0.61
N THR A 112 14.11 -0.75 -0.32
CA THR A 112 13.28 -0.73 -1.53
C THR A 112 11.81 -0.89 -1.17
N GLY A 113 11.47 -1.78 -0.25
CA GLY A 113 10.12 -1.95 0.28
C GLY A 113 9.61 -0.66 0.91
N ALA A 114 10.45 0.03 1.71
CA ALA A 114 10.07 1.30 2.34
C ALA A 114 9.85 2.44 1.32
N ARG A 115 10.64 2.46 0.24
CA ARG A 115 10.48 3.45 -0.85
C ARG A 115 9.20 3.28 -1.66
N SER A 116 8.65 2.07 -1.73
CA SER A 116 7.45 1.76 -2.53
C SER A 116 6.27 2.68 -2.24
N ARG A 117 6.12 3.14 -0.98
CA ARG A 117 5.10 4.12 -0.60
C ARG A 117 5.26 5.47 -1.29
N GLY A 118 6.50 5.95 -1.41
CA GLY A 118 6.81 7.18 -2.11
C GLY A 118 6.49 7.06 -3.60
N ASP A 119 6.89 5.94 -4.21
CA ASP A 119 6.63 5.66 -5.61
C ASP A 119 5.11 5.60 -5.91
N GLN A 120 4.33 4.96 -5.03
CA GLN A 120 2.87 4.92 -5.12
C GLN A 120 2.23 6.31 -5.01
N ALA A 121 2.70 7.15 -4.09
CA ALA A 121 2.18 8.51 -3.94
C ALA A 121 2.48 9.37 -5.16
N VAL A 122 3.67 9.22 -5.75
CA VAL A 122 4.06 9.91 -6.98
C VAL A 122 3.21 9.47 -8.16
N GLU A 123 3.00 8.15 -8.33
CA GLU A 123 2.15 7.65 -9.41
C GLU A 123 0.68 8.09 -9.26
N ALA A 124 0.11 8.03 -8.06
CA ALA A 124 -1.24 8.56 -7.81
C ALA A 124 -1.35 10.05 -8.19
N THR A 125 -0.35 10.85 -7.81
CA THR A 125 -0.28 12.28 -8.17
C THR A 125 -0.18 12.47 -9.68
N ARG A 126 0.60 11.65 -10.40
CA ARG A 126 0.72 11.70 -11.86
C ARG A 126 -0.61 11.37 -12.55
N GLU A 127 -1.35 10.40 -12.04
CA GLU A 127 -2.67 10.07 -12.58
C GLU A 127 -3.69 11.18 -12.36
N GLU A 128 -3.69 11.81 -11.18
CA GLU A 128 -4.54 12.98 -10.90
C GLU A 128 -4.20 14.16 -11.81
N LEU A 129 -2.91 14.43 -12.02
CA LEU A 129 -2.47 15.48 -12.93
C LEU A 129 -2.99 15.25 -14.35
N LYS A 130 -2.86 14.03 -14.89
CA LYS A 130 -3.41 13.67 -16.21
C LYS A 130 -4.92 13.90 -16.30
N LYS A 131 -5.67 13.58 -15.23
CA LYS A 131 -7.13 13.83 -15.19
C LYS A 131 -7.45 15.32 -15.20
N LEU A 132 -6.68 16.13 -14.48
CA LEU A 132 -6.83 17.59 -14.46
C LEU A 132 -6.50 18.21 -15.82
N GLU A 133 -5.43 17.76 -16.47
CA GLU A 133 -5.06 18.20 -17.83
C GLU A 133 -6.19 17.95 -18.83
N LYS A 134 -6.77 16.74 -18.81
CA LYS A 134 -7.90 16.39 -19.67
C LYS A 134 -9.12 17.28 -19.41
N ARG A 135 -9.47 17.50 -18.15
CA ARG A 135 -10.61 18.37 -17.79
C ARG A 135 -10.39 19.81 -18.25
N LEU A 136 -9.16 20.32 -18.13
CA LEU A 136 -8.80 21.65 -18.59
C LEU A 136 -8.94 21.77 -20.12
N GLU A 137 -8.55 20.74 -20.87
CA GLU A 137 -8.72 20.68 -22.32
C GLU A 137 -10.19 20.63 -22.74
N ASP A 138 -11.00 19.82 -22.06
CA ASP A 138 -12.45 19.73 -22.29
C ASP A 138 -13.14 21.08 -22.02
N GLU A 139 -12.79 21.76 -20.91
CA GLU A 139 -13.32 23.08 -20.57
C GLU A 139 -12.91 24.15 -21.58
N ARG A 140 -11.64 24.14 -22.04
CA ARG A 140 -11.18 25.05 -23.10
C ARG A 140 -11.97 24.86 -24.40
N THR A 141 -12.21 23.61 -24.79
CA THR A 141 -12.98 23.28 -26.00
C THR A 141 -14.41 23.78 -25.87
N ARG A 142 -15.05 23.52 -24.72
CA ARG A 142 -16.41 23.98 -24.44
C ARG A 142 -16.53 25.50 -24.43
N LEU A 143 -15.54 26.19 -23.84
CA LEU A 143 -15.51 27.64 -23.81
C LEU A 143 -15.36 28.23 -25.22
N ALA A 144 -14.47 27.66 -26.04
CA ALA A 144 -14.27 28.10 -27.42
C ALA A 144 -15.54 27.91 -28.26
N GLN A 145 -16.27 26.80 -28.06
CA GLN A 145 -17.56 26.58 -28.70
C GLN A 145 -18.60 27.60 -28.25
N SER A 146 -18.75 27.80 -26.94
CA SER A 146 -19.72 28.75 -26.37
C SER A 146 -19.47 30.19 -26.86
N LEU A 147 -18.20 30.58 -26.99
CA LEU A 147 -17.81 31.89 -27.52
C LEU A 147 -18.20 32.03 -29.00
N ARG A 148 -18.01 30.99 -29.82
CA ARG A 148 -18.41 31.01 -31.24
C ARG A 148 -19.92 31.11 -31.38
N GLU A 149 -20.67 30.35 -30.59
CA GLU A 149 -22.13 30.38 -30.58
C GLU A 149 -22.64 31.79 -30.23
N GLY A 150 -22.15 32.39 -29.14
CA GLY A 150 -22.54 33.75 -28.75
C GLY A 150 -22.15 34.82 -29.77
N LEU A 151 -21.02 34.67 -30.47
CA LEU A 151 -20.63 35.59 -31.55
C LEU A 151 -21.55 35.48 -32.77
N ASN A 152 -21.94 34.25 -33.15
CA ASN A 152 -22.86 34.03 -34.25
C ASN A 152 -24.24 34.60 -33.92
N GLU A 153 -24.76 34.37 -32.72
CA GLU A 153 -26.02 34.94 -32.25
C GLU A 153 -26.00 36.48 -32.28
N ALA A 154 -24.90 37.10 -31.85
CA ALA A 154 -24.74 38.55 -31.92
C ALA A 154 -24.70 39.08 -33.36
N GLN A 155 -24.06 38.37 -34.29
CA GLN A 155 -24.06 38.72 -35.72
C GLN A 155 -25.44 38.61 -36.34
N GLU A 156 -26.17 37.54 -36.04
CA GLU A 156 -27.54 37.35 -36.53
C GLU A 156 -28.49 38.46 -36.03
N ALA A 157 -28.35 38.89 -34.77
CA ALA A 157 -29.12 39.99 -34.22
C ALA A 157 -28.85 41.31 -34.95
N LEU A 158 -27.57 41.64 -35.19
CA LEU A 158 -27.17 42.84 -35.94
C LEU A 158 -27.64 42.83 -37.39
N GLN A 159 -27.76 41.66 -38.01
CA GLN A 159 -28.21 41.54 -39.39
C GLN A 159 -29.72 41.73 -39.52
N LYS A 160 -30.51 41.19 -38.57
CA LYS A 160 -31.95 41.43 -38.51
C LYS A 160 -32.30 42.91 -38.31
N GLU A 161 -31.56 43.62 -37.45
CA GLU A 161 -31.77 45.05 -37.20
C GLU A 161 -31.50 45.93 -38.44
N LYS A 162 -30.70 45.45 -39.41
CA LYS A 162 -30.44 46.17 -40.67
C LYS A 162 -31.48 45.91 -41.76
N GLU A 163 -32.31 44.88 -41.59
CA GLU A 163 -33.34 44.48 -42.56
C GLU A 163 -34.75 45.02 -42.20
N GLU A 164 -34.91 45.61 -41.01
CA GLU A 164 -36.08 46.41 -40.58
C GLU A 164 -35.91 47.91 -40.88
#